data_AF-A0A6P1BZC1-F1
#
_entry.id   AF-A0A6P1BZC1-F1
#
_cell.length_a   1.000
_cell.length_b   1.000
_cell.length_c   1.000
_cell.angle_alpha   90.00
_cell.angle_beta   90.00
_cell.angle_gamma   90.00
#
_symmetry.space_group_name_H-M   'P 1'
#
loop_
_entity.id
_entity.type
_entity.pdbx_description
1 polymer ?
#
loop_
_entity_poly.entity_id
_entity_poly.type
_entity_poly.pdbx_seq_one_letter_code
_entity_poly.pdbx_strand_id
1 'polypeptide(L)' 'RADPLGRRLAQIPSVGPIVATALVMKAPNPHAFRSGRHFAAWLGLTPKDHSTAGKTRLGKITRAGDEDL' A
#
# COMPACT_ATOMS: atom_id res chain seq x y z
N ARG A 1 11.34 9.56 19.20
CA ARG A 1 12.44 9.74 18.22
C ARG A 1 11.91 9.29 16.86
N ALA A 2 12.04 10.08 15.80
CA ALA A 2 11.51 9.70 14.49
C ALA A 2 12.33 8.54 13.91
N ASP A 3 11.65 7.45 13.58
CA ASP A 3 12.26 6.25 13.00
C ASP A 3 12.74 6.53 11.55
N PRO A 4 14.01 6.24 11.22
CA PRO A 4 14.54 6.42 9.87
C PRO A 4 13.75 5.65 8.79
N LEU A 5 13.22 4.47 9.12
CA LEU A 5 12.44 3.66 8.18
C LEU A 5 11.08 4.32 7.89
N GLY A 6 10.37 4.76 8.93
CA GLY A 6 9.14 5.56 8.79
C GLY A 6 9.34 6.83 7.96
N ARG A 7 10.45 7.55 8.13
CA ARG A 7 10.78 8.72 7.28
C ARG A 7 10.97 8.39 5.81
N ARG A 8 11.60 7.25 5.51
CA ARG A 8 11.81 6.79 4.14
C ARG A 8 10.49 6.36 3.48
N LEU A 9 9.64 5.67 4.24
CA LEU A 9 8.32 5.24 3.77
C LEU A 9 7.40 6.43 3.50
N ALA A 10 7.46 7.49 4.32
CA ALA A 10 6.70 8.71 4.12
C ALA A 10 7.10 9.52 2.85
N GLN A 11 8.19 9.14 2.17
CA GLN A 11 8.56 9.71 0.86
C GLN A 11 7.82 9.02 -0.30
N ILE A 12 7.16 7.89 -0.06
CA ILE A 12 6.37 7.19 -1.08
C ILE A 12 5.11 8.02 -1.35
N PRO A 13 4.80 8.37 -2.62
CA PRO A 13 3.58 9.10 -2.95
C PRO A 13 2.34 8.39 -2.40
N SER A 14 1.48 9.12 -1.70
CA SER A 14 0.29 8.63 -0.97
C SER A 14 0.54 7.94 0.38
N VAL A 15 1.79 7.80 0.84
CA VAL A 15 2.13 7.30 2.17
C VAL A 15 2.49 8.48 3.07
N GLY A 16 1.62 8.78 4.04
CA GLY A 16 1.87 9.83 5.04
C GLY A 16 2.61 9.31 6.29
N PRO A 17 3.02 10.20 7.22
CA PRO A 17 3.72 9.80 8.45
C PRO A 17 2.96 8.80 9.33
N ILE A 18 1.62 8.87 9.35
CA ILE A 18 0.76 7.95 10.11
C ILE A 18 0.87 6.54 9.53
N VAL A 19 0.55 6.39 8.24
CA VAL A 19 0.63 5.12 7.51
C VAL A 19 2.06 4.57 7.52
N ALA A 20 3.07 5.44 7.38
CA ALA A 20 4.47 5.03 7.44
C ALA A 20 4.85 4.43 8.80
N THR A 21 4.33 5.01 9.90
CA THR A 21 4.57 4.50 11.25
C THR A 21 3.81 3.20 11.48
N ALA A 22 2.55 3.13 11.06
CA ALA A 22 1.74 1.91 11.13
C ALA A 22 2.39 0.77 10.33
N LEU A 23 2.94 1.05 9.15
CA LEU A 23 3.70 0.09 8.35
C LEU A 23 4.89 -0.47 9.13
N VAL A 24 5.69 0.40 9.77
CA VAL A 24 6.86 -0.04 10.55
C VAL A 24 6.44 -0.94 11.72
N MET A 25 5.29 -0.67 12.34
CA MET A 25 4.81 -1.42 13.49
C MET A 25 4.10 -2.73 13.13
N LYS A 26 3.31 -2.73 12.05
CA LYS A 26 2.33 -3.78 11.76
C LYS A 26 2.59 -4.55 10.48
N ALA A 27 3.44 -4.05 9.58
CA ALA A 27 3.61 -4.72 8.31
C ALA A 27 4.20 -6.12 8.50
N PRO A 28 3.58 -7.15 7.91
CA PRO A 28 4.17 -8.47 7.87
C PRO A 28 5.45 -8.42 7.03
N ASN A 29 6.30 -9.45 7.17
CA ASN A 29 7.52 -9.56 6.38
C ASN A 29 7.22 -9.33 4.88
N PRO A 30 7.78 -8.28 4.23
CA PRO A 30 7.50 -7.98 2.84
C PRO A 30 7.83 -9.13 1.87
N HIS A 31 8.76 -10.01 2.24
CA HIS A 31 9.12 -11.20 1.47
C HIS A 31 8.08 -12.32 1.54
N ALA A 32 7.09 -12.24 2.44
CA ALA A 32 5.97 -13.17 2.48
C ALA A 32 4.97 -12.94 1.33
N PHE A 33 5.02 -11.77 0.68
CA PHE A 33 4.18 -11.49 -0.48
C PHE A 33 4.83 -12.03 -1.76
N ARG A 34 4.01 -12.57 -2.64
CA ARG A 34 4.43 -13.08 -3.96
C ARG A 34 5.13 -12.03 -4.82
N SER A 35 4.77 -10.75 -4.68
CA SER A 35 5.43 -9.64 -5.34
C SER A 35 5.10 -8.31 -4.66
N GLY A 36 5.87 -7.26 -4.98
CA GLY A 36 5.58 -5.90 -4.52
C GLY A 36 4.20 -5.39 -4.92
N ARG A 37 3.60 -5.91 -6.01
CA ARG A 37 2.22 -5.57 -6.39
C ARG A 37 1.19 -6.12 -5.39
N HIS A 38 1.41 -7.32 -4.87
CA HIS A 38 0.53 -7.91 -3.85
C HIS A 38 0.66 -7.15 -2.52
N PHE A 39 1.87 -6.74 -2.17
CA PHE A 39 2.09 -5.86 -1.02
C PHE A 39 1.41 -4.50 -1.19
N ALA A 40 1.55 -3.87 -2.36
CA ALA A 40 0.86 -2.61 -2.66
C ALA A 40 -0.68 -2.76 -2.64
N ALA A 41 -1.22 -3.90 -3.07
CA ALA A 41 -2.65 -4.19 -2.97
C ALA A 41 -3.11 -4.33 -1.51
N TRP A 42 -2.33 -5.02 -0.67
CA TRP A 42 -2.58 -5.13 0.76
C TRP A 42 -2.56 -3.75 1.46
N LEU A 43 -1.70 -2.85 1.02
CA LEU A 43 -1.68 -1.45 1.48
C LEU A 43 -2.78 -0.56 0.87
N GLY A 44 -3.58 -1.06 -0.07
CA GLY A 44 -4.59 -0.25 -0.78
C GLY A 44 -4.00 0.78 -1.75
N LEU A 45 -2.74 0.60 -2.16
CA LEU A 45 -2.01 1.47 -3.10
C LEU A 45 -2.21 1.06 -4.57
N THR A 46 -3.11 0.11 -4.85
CA THR A 46 -3.45 -0.28 -6.22
C THR A 46 -4.71 0.43 -6.72
N PRO A 47 -4.81 0.73 -8.02
CA PRO A 47 -6.04 1.21 -8.63
C PRO A 47 -7.18 0.18 -8.50
N LYS A 48 -8.41 0.66 -8.34
CA LYS A 48 -9.60 -0.18 -8.38
C LYS A 48 -9.78 -0.76 -9.77
N ASP A 49 -9.95 -2.07 -9.90
CA ASP A 49 -10.19 -2.70 -11.19
C ASP A 49 -11.69 -2.70 -11.53
N HIS A 50 -12.05 -2.09 -12.65
CA HIS A 50 -13.38 -2.06 -13.24
C HIS A 50 -13.40 -2.68 -14.64
N SER A 51 -12.40 -3.53 -14.94
CA SER A 51 -12.26 -4.18 -16.24
C SER A 51 -13.36 -5.21 -16.46
N THR A 52 -13.96 -5.23 -17.65
CA THR A 52 -14.99 -6.20 -18.04
C THR A 52 -14.80 -6.61 -19.50
N ALA A 53 -15.10 -7.87 -19.84
CA ALA A 53 -15.12 -8.42 -21.21
C ALA A 53 -13.97 -7.93 -22.12
N GLY A 54 -12.72 -8.07 -21.66
CA GLY A 54 -11.52 -7.70 -22.43
C GLY A 54 -11.20 -6.20 -22.49
N LYS A 55 -11.99 -5.35 -21.84
CA LYS A 55 -11.74 -3.90 -21.74
C LYS A 55 -11.14 -3.57 -20.39
N THR A 56 -9.87 -3.17 -20.37
CA THR A 56 -9.20 -2.73 -19.15
C THR A 56 -9.69 -1.34 -18.74
N ARG A 57 -10.18 -1.21 -17.50
CA ARG A 57 -10.60 0.06 -16.90
C ARG A 57 -10.10 0.16 -15.46
N LEU A 58 -9.01 0.87 -15.27
CA LEU A 58 -8.49 1.17 -13.93
C LEU A 58 -9.13 2.45 -13.39
N GLY A 59 -9.64 2.37 -12.17
CA GLY A 59 -10.21 3.49 -11.40
C GLY A 59 -9.17 4.21 -10.55
N LYS A 60 -9.64 4.90 -9.51
CA LYS A 60 -8.77 5.59 -8.54
C LYS A 60 -8.00 4.58 -7.68
N ILE A 61 -6.92 5.03 -7.03
CA ILE A 61 -6.26 4.28 -5.95
C ILE A 61 -7.33 3.92 -4.92
N THR A 62 -7.42 2.63 -4.57
CA THR A 62 -8.52 2.12 -3.75
C THR A 62 -8.51 2.74 -2.37
N ARG A 63 -7.32 2.94 -1.77
CA ARG A 63 -7.13 3.26 -0.34
C ARG A 63 -7.86 2.27 0.59
N ALA A 64 -8.24 1.12 0.05
CA ALA A 64 -8.97 0.05 0.72
C ALA A 64 -7.99 -1.07 1.05
N GLY A 65 -6.87 -0.71 1.67
CA GLY A 65 -5.89 -1.67 2.17
C GLY A 65 -6.39 -2.31 3.46
N ASP A 66 -5.48 -2.89 4.21
CA ASP A 66 -5.71 -3.35 5.58
C ASP A 66 -6.42 -2.26 6.41
N GLU A 67 -7.61 -2.56 6.93
CA GLU A 67 -8.45 -1.57 7.64
C GLU A 67 -7.81 -1.08 8.94
N ASP A 68 -6.90 -1.87 9.50
CA ASP A 68 -6.23 -1.56 10.75
C ASP A 68 -4.92 -0.78 10.53
N LEU A 69 -4.60 -0.37 9.30
CA LEU A 69 -3.30 0.23 8.89
C LEU A 69 -3.35 1.73 8.56
#